data_AF-A0A2H3UCN2-F1
#
_entry.id   AF-A0A2H3UCN2-F1
#
_cell.length_a   1.000
_cell.length_b   1.000
_cell.length_c   1.000
_cell.angle_alpha   90.00
_cell.angle_beta   90.00
_cell.angle_gamma   90.00
#
_symmetry.space_group_name_H-M   'P 1'
#
loop_
_entity.id
_entity.type
_entity.pdbx_description
1 polymer ?
#
loop_
_entity_poly.entity_id
_entity_poly.type
_entity_poly.pdbx_seq_one_letter_code
_entity_poly.pdbx_strand_id
1 'polypeptide(L)'
;MISEEWCILGRIKYGRRKYFSCQGDSGASIMGNDGRVAAMLTYSTQDDDQGSNTGIHHISYATPIEWLLEDIRGHGYDLEWMGREVPLEHLHYRVESEN
;
A
#
# COMPACT_ATOMS: atom_id res chain seq x y z
N MET A 1 1.31 -4.29 -22.93
CA MET A 1 0.34 -3.59 -22.07
C MET A 1 1.12 -3.13 -20.86
N ILE A 2 1.21 -1.83 -20.60
CA ILE A 2 1.87 -1.29 -19.41
C ILE A 2 0.73 -1.00 -18.44
N SER A 3 0.69 -1.69 -17.29
CA SER A 3 -0.24 -1.36 -16.22
C SER A 3 0.28 -0.14 -15.49
N GLU A 4 -0.50 0.94 -15.48
CA GLU A 4 -0.25 2.17 -14.73
C GLU A 4 -0.51 1.94 -13.22
N GLU A 5 0.36 1.18 -12.56
CA GLU A 5 0.33 1.04 -11.09
C GLU A 5 0.86 2.29 -10.39
N TRP A 6 0.46 2.48 -9.13
CA TRP A 6 1.04 3.53 -8.31
C TRP A 6 2.45 3.15 -7.88
N CYS A 7 3.41 3.96 -8.28
CA CYS A 7 4.81 3.85 -7.87
C CYS A 7 5.08 4.82 -6.73
N ILE A 8 5.19 4.30 -5.50
CA ILE A 8 5.36 5.09 -4.28
C ILE A 8 6.82 5.06 -3.85
N LEU A 9 7.46 6.22 -3.90
CA LEU A 9 8.89 6.39 -3.60
C LEU A 9 9.20 6.62 -2.11
N GLY A 10 8.18 6.62 -1.24
CA GLY A 10 8.32 6.99 0.16
C GLY A 10 8.45 8.50 0.40
N ARG A 11 8.84 8.89 1.62
CA ARG A 11 8.88 10.30 2.06
C ARG A 11 10.30 10.73 2.43
N ILE A 12 10.73 11.90 1.96
CA ILE A 12 11.99 12.50 2.41
C ILE A 12 11.77 13.21 3.76
N LYS A 13 12.57 12.88 4.77
CA LYS A 13 12.62 13.51 6.09
C LYS A 13 14.08 13.66 6.54
N TYR A 14 14.50 14.88 6.87
CA TYR A 14 15.88 15.21 7.27
C TYR A 14 16.96 14.71 6.29
N GLY A 15 16.73 14.87 4.99
CA GLY A 15 17.66 14.41 3.94
C GLY A 15 17.71 12.90 3.74
N ARG A 16 16.92 12.10 4.49
CA ARG A 16 16.80 10.65 4.32
C ARG A 16 15.42 10.28 3.80
N ARG A 17 15.32 9.29 2.92
CA ARG A 17 14.05 8.76 2.43
C ARG A 17 13.55 7.66 3.38
N LYS A 18 12.41 7.88 4.02
CA LYS A 18 11.68 6.88 4.79
C LYS A 18 10.81 6.05 3.84
N TYR A 19 10.88 4.73 3.99
CA TYR A 19 10.16 3.78 3.15
C TYR A 19 8.66 3.86 3.43
N PHE A 20 7.87 3.59 2.39
CA PHE A 20 6.42 3.57 2.51
C PHE A 20 5.91 2.25 3.10
N SER A 21 6.53 1.13 2.72
CA SER A 21 6.23 -0.21 3.25
C SER A 21 7.51 -1.03 3.44
N CYS A 22 7.38 -2.18 4.09
CA CYS A 22 8.44 -3.17 4.28
C CYS A 22 8.05 -4.59 3.86
N GLN A 23 9.02 -5.50 3.94
CA GLN A 23 8.76 -6.92 3.73
C GLN A 23 7.67 -7.40 4.70
N GLY A 24 6.64 -8.07 4.15
CA GLY A 24 5.49 -8.53 4.91
C GLY A 24 4.23 -7.66 4.76
N ASP A 25 4.35 -6.45 4.20
CA ASP A 25 3.19 -5.56 3.98
C ASP A 25 2.38 -5.90 2.72
N SER A 26 2.82 -6.83 1.87
CA SER A 26 2.09 -7.23 0.66
C SER A 26 0.63 -7.61 0.99
N GLY A 27 -0.31 -7.03 0.25
CA GLY A 27 -1.75 -7.15 0.48
C GLY A 27 -2.33 -6.09 1.44
N ALA A 28 -1.51 -5.24 2.07
CA ALA A 28 -1.99 -4.17 2.92
C ALA A 28 -2.83 -3.16 2.12
N SER A 29 -3.91 -2.68 2.73
CA SER A 29 -4.75 -1.63 2.18
C SER A 29 -4.12 -0.25 2.41
N ILE A 30 -4.05 0.56 1.37
CA ILE A 30 -3.71 1.98 1.44
C ILE A 30 -5.02 2.75 1.63
N MET A 31 -5.13 3.48 2.72
CA MET A 31 -6.32 4.27 3.04
C MET A 31 -6.20 5.68 2.46
N GLY A 32 -7.27 6.15 1.82
CA GLY A 32 -7.45 7.54 1.42
C GLY A 32 -7.81 8.43 2.61
N ASN A 33 -7.74 9.75 2.40
CA ASN A 33 -8.08 10.74 3.43
C ASN A 33 -9.56 10.73 3.83
N ASP A 34 -10.42 10.13 3.00
CA ASP A 34 -11.85 9.94 3.24
C ASP A 34 -12.16 8.68 4.06
N GLY A 35 -11.14 7.95 4.51
CA GLY A 35 -11.28 6.71 5.27
C GLY A 35 -11.66 5.50 4.42
N ARG A 36 -11.61 5.59 3.08
CA ARG A 36 -11.84 4.46 2.18
C ARG A 36 -10.52 3.85 1.74
N VAL A 37 -10.55 2.58 1.33
CA VAL A 37 -9.40 1.95 0.66
C VAL A 37 -9.22 2.63 -0.70
N ALA A 38 -8.03 3.12 -0.98
CA ALA A 38 -7.66 3.76 -2.25
C ALA A 38 -6.85 2.81 -3.16
N ALA A 39 -6.04 1.93 -2.56
CA ALA A 39 -5.22 0.99 -3.30
C ALA A 39 -4.84 -0.21 -2.42
N MET A 40 -4.35 -1.28 -3.04
CA MET A 40 -3.77 -2.43 -2.37
C MET A 40 -2.28 -2.50 -2.68
N LEU A 41 -1.44 -2.60 -1.66
CA LEU A 41 0.00 -2.77 -1.84
C LEU A 41 0.29 -4.16 -2.43
N THR A 42 0.94 -4.22 -3.58
CA THR A 42 1.26 -5.48 -4.26
C THR A 42 2.68 -5.93 -3.99
N TYR A 43 3.63 -4.99 -4.07
CA TYR A 43 5.04 -5.30 -3.97
C TYR A 43 5.82 -4.15 -3.35
N SER A 44 6.94 -4.47 -2.70
CA SER A 44 7.95 -3.50 -2.31
C SER A 44 9.33 -4.07 -2.59
N THR A 45 10.21 -3.23 -3.12
CA THR A 45 11.64 -3.53 -3.23
C THR A 45 12.32 -2.96 -1.99
N GLN A 46 13.08 -3.80 -1.32
CA GLN A 46 14.05 -3.38 -0.32
C GLN A 46 15.41 -3.85 -0.79
N ASP A 47 16.17 -2.94 -1.42
CA ASP A 47 17.58 -3.22 -1.64
C ASP A 47 18.32 -2.97 -0.32
N ASP A 48 18.83 -4.04 0.28
CA ASP A 48 19.75 -3.98 1.43
C ASP A 48 21.15 -3.48 1.03
N ASP A 49 21.33 -3.09 -0.24
CA ASP A 49 22.64 -2.91 -0.84
C ASP A 49 23.13 -1.46 -0.72
N GLN A 50 24.12 -1.27 0.16
CA GLN A 50 24.83 -0.01 0.41
C GLN A 50 25.67 0.51 -0.79
N GLY A 51 25.39 0.07 -2.02
CA GLY A 51 26.33 0.19 -3.15
C GLY A 51 25.83 0.90 -4.41
N SER A 52 24.55 1.22 -4.55
CA SER A 52 24.01 1.79 -5.80
C SER A 52 23.93 3.33 -5.75
N ASN A 53 24.55 4.00 -6.72
CA ASN A 53 24.74 5.45 -6.75
C ASN A 53 23.54 6.22 -7.37
N THR A 54 22.32 5.65 -7.35
CA THR A 54 21.16 6.20 -8.08
C THR A 54 19.99 6.67 -7.21
N GLY A 55 20.09 6.61 -5.89
CA GLY A 55 19.27 7.42 -4.98
C GLY A 55 17.79 6.99 -4.81
N ILE A 56 17.35 5.89 -5.43
CA ILE A 56 16.03 5.29 -5.20
C ILE A 56 16.20 3.79 -4.93
N HIS A 57 16.33 3.42 -3.66
CA HIS A 57 16.55 2.04 -3.21
C HIS A 57 15.27 1.33 -2.74
N HIS A 58 14.16 2.07 -2.66
CA HIS A 58 12.90 1.55 -2.13
C HIS A 58 11.72 2.12 -2.92
N ILE A 59 10.98 1.21 -3.56
CA ILE A 59 9.76 1.51 -4.30
C ILE A 59 8.68 0.55 -3.83
N SER A 60 7.53 1.10 -3.50
CA SER A 60 6.31 0.36 -3.18
C SER A 60 5.36 0.49 -4.37
N TYR A 61 4.85 -0.65 -4.86
CA TYR A 61 3.85 -0.72 -5.92
C TYR A 61 2.47 -1.01 -5.32
N ALA A 62 1.46 -0.31 -5.83
CA ALA A 62 0.09 -0.52 -5.40
C ALA A 62 -0.88 -0.50 -6.59
N THR A 63 -1.82 -1.44 -6.56
CA THR A 63 -2.93 -1.51 -7.52
C THR A 63 -4.08 -0.63 -7.02
N PRO A 64 -4.59 0.30 -7.83
CA PRO A 64 -5.79 1.08 -7.49
C PRO A 64 -6.98 0.19 -7.15
N ILE A 65 -7.77 0.57 -6.14
CA ILE A 65 -8.91 -0.25 -5.70
C ILE A 65 -9.98 -0.37 -6.80
N GLU A 66 -10.12 0.66 -7.64
CA GLU A 66 -11.09 0.71 -8.72
C GLU A 66 -10.86 -0.41 -9.72
N TRP A 67 -9.60 -0.71 -10.06
CA TRP A 67 -9.25 -1.79 -10.97
C TRP A 67 -9.61 -3.15 -10.39
N LEU A 68 -9.34 -3.37 -9.09
CA LEU A 68 -9.73 -4.60 -8.42
C LEU A 68 -11.25 -4.79 -8.43
N LEU A 69 -12.02 -3.72 -8.21
CA LEU A 69 -13.49 -3.76 -8.26
C LEU A 69 -14.01 -4.02 -9.69
N GLU A 70 -13.37 -3.43 -10.70
CA GLU A 70 -13.67 -3.68 -12.11
C GLU A 70 -13.40 -5.13 -12.50
N ASP A 71 -12.26 -5.70 -12.08
CA ASP A 71 -11.92 -7.10 -12.31
C ASP A 71 -12.95 -8.03 -11.66
N ILE A 72 -13.35 -7.79 -10.42
CA ILE A 72 -14.35 -8.59 -9.72
C ILE A 72 -15.69 -8.55 -10.48
N ARG A 73 -16.14 -7.37 -10.91
CA ARG A 73 -17.36 -7.21 -11.73
C ARG A 73 -17.22 -7.90 -13.08
N GLY A 74 -16.07 -7.78 -13.73
CA GLY A 74 -15.76 -8.43 -15.01
C GLY A 74 -15.83 -9.96 -14.95
N HIS A 75 -15.61 -10.54 -13.76
CA HIS A 75 -15.78 -11.96 -13.50
C HIS A 75 -17.23 -12.37 -13.15
N GLY A 76 -18.19 -11.44 -13.21
CA GLY A 76 -19.62 -11.70 -13.02
C GLY A 76 -20.08 -11.70 -11.56
N TYR A 77 -19.28 -11.17 -10.63
CA TYR A 77 -19.70 -10.99 -9.24
C TYR A 77 -20.45 -9.67 -9.06
N ASP A 78 -21.63 -9.75 -8.43
CA ASP A 78 -22.35 -8.56 -7.98
C ASP A 78 -21.68 -7.98 -6.73
N LEU A 79 -21.43 -6.66 -6.76
CA LEU A 79 -20.83 -5.93 -5.65
C LEU A 79 -21.85 -5.05 -4.97
N GLU A 80 -22.16 -5.33 -3.71
CA GLU A 80 -22.95 -4.47 -2.84
C GLU A 80 -22.06 -3.80 -1.78
N TRP A 81 -22.24 -2.49 -1.60
CA TRP A 81 -21.49 -1.73 -0.60
C TRP A 81 -22.08 -1.95 0.79
N MET A 82 -21.50 -2.85 1.56
CA MET A 82 -21.85 -3.03 2.96
C MET A 82 -21.07 -2.04 3.83
N GLY A 83 -21.61 -0.83 4.00
CA GLY A 83 -21.11 0.13 4.99
C GLY A 83 -21.44 -0.35 6.41
N ARG A 84 -20.56 -1.15 7.01
CA ARG A 84 -20.62 -1.41 8.46
C ARG A 84 -19.66 -0.44 9.15
N GLU A 85 -20.14 0.35 10.09
CA GLU A 85 -19.25 1.06 11.01
C GLU A 85 -18.42 0.00 11.74
N VAL A 86 -17.13 -0.07 11.44
CA VAL A 86 -16.18 -0.88 12.20
C VAL A 86 -15.60 0.03 13.29
N PRO A 87 -15.84 -0.26 14.57
CA PRO A 87 -15.27 0.54 15.65
C PRO A 87 -13.73 0.53 15.55
N LEU A 88 -13.14 1.72 15.38
CA LEU A 88 -11.68 1.93 15.19
C LEU A 88 -10.82 1.39 16.36
N GLU A 89 -11.45 1.11 17.49
CA GLU A 89 -10.85 0.52 18.70
C GLU A 89 -10.20 -0.86 18.46
N HIS A 90 -10.56 -1.58 17.40
CA HIS A 90 -9.94 -2.89 17.05
C HIS A 90 -8.67 -2.78 16.19
N LEU A 91 -8.34 -1.61 15.64
CA LEU A 91 -7.16 -1.41 14.76
C LEU A 91 -5.88 -1.01 15.52
N HIS A 92 -5.96 -0.77 16.82
CA HIS A 92 -4.85 -0.25 17.64
C HIS A 92 -3.87 -1.31 18.19
N TYR A 93 -3.97 -2.60 17.84
CA TYR A 93 -3.19 -3.64 18.53
C TYR A 93 -1.79 -3.95 17.96
N ARG A 94 -1.20 -3.15 17.07
CA ARG A 94 0.11 -3.54 16.50
C ARG A 94 1.09 -2.40 16.21
N VAL A 95 1.30 -1.50 17.17
CA VAL A 95 2.51 -0.67 17.18
C VAL A 95 2.99 -0.42 18.60
N GLU A 96 3.27 -1.45 19.41
CA GLU A 96 4.22 -1.33 20.53
C GLU A 96 4.83 -2.70 20.86
N SER A 97 6.00 -2.99 20.30
CA SER A 97 7.08 -3.71 20.99
C SER A 97 8.27 -3.94 20.05
N GLU A 98 9.18 -2.98 19.94
CA GLU A 98 10.62 -3.29 19.84
C GLU A 98 11.35 -2.19 20.63
N ASN A 99 12.00 -2.62 21.71
CA ASN A 99 12.93 -1.85 22.54
C ASN A 99 14.23 -1.56 21.78
#